data_AF-A0A815QVG4-F1
#
_entry.id   AF-A0A815QVG4-F1
#
_cell.length_a   1.000
_cell.length_b   1.000
_cell.length_c   1.000
_cell.angle_alpha   90.00
_cell.angle_beta   90.00
_cell.angle_gamma   90.00
#
_symmetry.space_group_name_H-M   'P 1'
#
loop_
_entity.id
_entity.type
_entity.pdbx_description
1 polymer ?
#
loop_
_entity_poly.entity_id
_entity_poly.type
_entity_poly.pdbx_seq_one_letter_code
_entity_poly.pdbx_strand_id
1 'polypeptide(L)'
;MDDEKYFLLHNESIPANRGFYTSDPSAAQPEVKFKRTQKFEPKILVWIAISEKGISTPFFSKQQQAVTQKTYLNECIKARLVPFIEKYHNKKKVLFWPDLARSHYGLKVIEYLDENSIHFVPQQKNPQNCPQARPIETLWSILEQMVYAGGWQAKNINALKRRISKKINELDIKVVQTMFSDI
;
A
#
# COMPACT_ATOMS: atom_id res chain seq x y z
N MET A 1 7.32 4.15 8.79
CA MET A 1 6.16 4.74 8.06
C MET A 1 5.25 3.61 7.65
N ASP A 2 3.98 3.89 7.42
CA ASP A 2 3.03 2.95 6.82
C ASP A 2 2.17 3.64 5.77
N ASP A 3 1.49 2.84 4.96
CA ASP A 3 0.61 3.31 3.91
C ASP A 3 -0.25 2.16 3.35
N GLU A 4 -1.28 2.50 2.57
CA GLU A 4 -2.14 1.56 1.87
C GLU A 4 -2.13 1.71 0.36
N LYS A 5 -2.00 0.60 -0.36
CA LYS A 5 -2.13 0.56 -1.83
C LYS A 5 -3.10 -0.51 -2.31
N TYR A 6 -3.88 -0.16 -3.34
CA TYR A 6 -4.71 -1.12 -4.06
C TYR A 6 -3.90 -1.87 -5.12
N PHE A 7 -4.10 -3.18 -5.19
CA PHE A 7 -3.63 -4.04 -6.28
C PHE A 7 -4.83 -4.65 -7.01
N LEU A 8 -4.73 -4.74 -8.33
CA LEU A 8 -5.73 -5.32 -9.23
C LEU A 8 -5.36 -6.75 -9.64
N LEU A 9 -6.31 -7.52 -10.16
CA LEU A 9 -6.00 -8.87 -10.65
C LEU A 9 -5.09 -8.86 -11.88
N HIS A 10 -5.24 -7.89 -12.76
CA HIS A 10 -4.40 -7.72 -13.94
C HIS A 10 -3.60 -6.42 -13.86
N ASN A 11 -2.48 -6.40 -14.57
CA ASN A 11 -1.68 -5.20 -14.68
C ASN A 11 -2.41 -4.18 -15.56
N GLU A 12 -3.02 -3.21 -14.91
CA GLU A 12 -3.66 -2.07 -15.56
C GLU A 12 -2.67 -0.91 -15.76
N SER A 13 -1.45 -1.02 -15.23
CA SER A 13 -0.45 0.06 -15.18
C SER A 13 0.34 0.23 -16.48
N ILE A 14 -0.38 0.56 -17.55
CA ILE A 14 -0.04 1.76 -18.33
C ILE A 14 -1.37 2.51 -18.57
N PRO A 15 -1.73 3.47 -17.71
CA PRO A 15 -2.90 4.33 -17.92
C PRO A 15 -2.81 5.12 -19.25
N ALA A 16 -1.62 5.22 -19.85
CA ALA A 16 -1.38 5.94 -21.10
C ALA A 16 -1.88 5.26 -22.39
N ASN A 17 -2.23 3.96 -22.37
CA ASN A 17 -2.63 3.23 -23.58
C ASN A 17 -4.07 2.70 -23.58
N ARG A 18 -4.96 3.29 -22.78
CA ARG A 18 -6.41 3.00 -22.85
C ARG A 18 -7.24 3.96 -23.68
N GLY A 19 -6.66 5.10 -24.08
CA GLY A 19 -7.31 6.00 -25.00
C GLY A 19 -7.30 5.40 -26.40
N PHE A 20 -8.48 5.14 -26.96
CA PHE A 20 -8.60 5.06 -28.42
C PHE A 20 -8.83 6.47 -28.92
N TYR A 21 -7.80 7.06 -29.54
CA TYR A 21 -7.92 8.35 -30.18
C TYR A 21 -8.30 8.13 -31.64
N THR A 22 -9.45 8.65 -32.05
CA THR A 22 -9.87 8.69 -33.44
C THR A 22 -10.38 10.07 -33.78
N SER A 23 -10.04 10.56 -34.97
CA SER A 23 -10.67 11.73 -35.57
C SER A 23 -12.04 11.40 -36.18
N ASP A 24 -12.36 10.11 -36.33
CA ASP A 24 -13.63 9.61 -36.87
C ASP A 24 -14.25 8.56 -35.93
N PRO A 25 -15.24 8.94 -35.10
CA PRO A 25 -15.96 8.04 -34.22
C PRO A 25 -16.78 6.94 -34.94
N SER A 26 -17.02 7.07 -36.25
CA SER A 26 -17.74 6.08 -37.05
C SER A 26 -16.85 4.92 -37.51
N ALA A 27 -15.54 5.16 -37.63
CA ALA A 27 -14.53 4.16 -37.96
C ALA A 27 -14.01 3.36 -36.75
N ALA A 28 -14.44 3.71 -35.52
CA ALA A 28 -14.05 3.00 -34.32
C ALA A 28 -14.62 1.57 -34.30
N GLN A 29 -13.77 0.57 -34.07
CA GLN A 29 -14.22 -0.82 -33.97
C GLN A 29 -15.29 -1.00 -32.87
N PRO A 30 -16.34 -1.80 -33.08
CA PRO A 30 -17.42 -2.01 -32.10
C PRO A 30 -16.91 -2.46 -30.73
N GLU A 31 -15.84 -3.26 -30.69
CA GLU A 31 -15.20 -3.76 -29.47
C GLU A 31 -14.61 -2.64 -28.59
N VAL A 32 -14.20 -1.53 -29.20
CA VAL A 32 -13.73 -0.33 -28.52
C VAL A 32 -14.92 0.56 -28.13
N LYS A 33 -15.87 0.74 -29.04
CA LYS A 33 -17.04 1.61 -28.87
C LYS A 33 -18.00 1.12 -27.78
N PHE A 34 -18.16 -0.19 -27.63
CA PHE A 34 -19.07 -0.82 -26.69
C PHE A 34 -18.35 -1.57 -25.56
N LYS A 35 -17.06 -1.25 -25.32
CA LYS A 35 -16.28 -1.87 -24.26
C LYS A 35 -16.94 -1.61 -22.90
N ARG A 36 -17.60 -2.62 -22.36
CA ARG A 36 -18.18 -2.56 -21.02
C ARG A 36 -17.06 -2.51 -20.00
N THR A 37 -16.84 -1.35 -19.38
CA THR A 37 -15.98 -1.26 -18.19
C THR A 37 -16.75 -1.83 -17.01
N GLN A 38 -16.26 -2.92 -16.43
CA GLN A 38 -16.82 -3.43 -15.18
C GLN A 38 -16.55 -2.37 -14.10
N LYS A 39 -17.60 -1.79 -13.52
CA LYS A 39 -17.51 -0.60 -12.63
C LYS A 39 -16.62 -0.82 -11.40
N PHE A 40 -16.37 -2.08 -11.02
CA PHE A 40 -15.48 -2.45 -9.92
C PHE A 40 -14.71 -3.71 -10.27
N GLU A 41 -13.53 -3.55 -10.88
CA GLU A 41 -12.62 -4.67 -11.02
C GLU A 41 -12.22 -5.21 -9.64
N PRO A 42 -12.05 -6.54 -9.48
CA PRO A 42 -11.63 -7.09 -8.21
C PRO A 42 -10.25 -6.54 -7.81
N LYS A 43 -10.24 -5.79 -6.70
CA LYS A 43 -9.03 -5.21 -6.11
C LYS A 43 -8.86 -5.62 -4.66
N ILE A 44 -7.62 -5.61 -4.20
CA ILE A 44 -7.25 -5.84 -2.81
C ILE A 44 -6.49 -4.63 -2.28
N LEU A 45 -6.91 -4.09 -1.14
CA LEU A 45 -6.14 -3.09 -0.41
C LEU A 45 -5.09 -3.80 0.41
N VAL A 46 -3.84 -3.35 0.30
CA VAL A 46 -2.69 -3.86 1.03
C VAL A 46 -2.17 -2.75 1.92
N TRP A 47 -1.95 -3.06 3.19
CA TRP A 47 -1.26 -2.18 4.13
C TRP A 47 0.08 -2.81 4.51
N ILE A 48 1.14 -2.00 4.57
CA ILE A 48 2.45 -2.37 5.11
C ILE A 48 3.03 -1.22 5.93
N ALA A 49 3.90 -1.55 6.88
CA ALA A 49 4.81 -0.63 7.51
C ALA A 49 6.25 -0.92 7.09
N ILE A 50 7.07 0.12 6.95
CA ILE A 50 8.47 0.03 6.54
C ILE A 50 9.38 0.89 7.40
N SER A 51 10.64 0.48 7.44
CA SER A 51 11.77 1.26 7.95
C SER A 51 13.06 0.81 7.24
N GLU A 52 14.17 1.54 7.45
CA GLU A 52 15.53 1.19 7.01
C GLU A 52 16.02 -0.25 7.36
N LYS A 53 15.30 -0.95 8.25
CA LYS A 53 15.66 -2.28 8.77
C LYS A 53 14.76 -3.39 8.26
N GLY A 54 13.60 -3.07 7.70
CA GLY A 54 12.66 -4.11 7.31
C GLY A 54 11.35 -3.59 6.73
N ILE A 55 10.58 -4.55 6.24
CA ILE A 55 9.18 -4.40 5.83
C ILE A 55 8.33 -5.29 6.75
N SER A 56 7.18 -4.80 7.18
CA SER A 56 6.24 -5.57 7.99
C SER A 56 5.58 -6.68 7.18
N THR A 57 4.93 -7.61 7.87
CA THR A 57 3.99 -8.50 7.19
C THR A 57 2.83 -7.66 6.62
N PRO A 58 2.33 -7.96 5.41
CA PRO A 58 1.23 -7.21 4.82
C PRO A 58 -0.10 -7.54 5.51
N PHE A 59 -0.97 -6.53 5.63
CA PHE A 59 -2.39 -6.73 5.84
C PHE A 59 -3.11 -6.66 4.52
N PHE A 60 -4.06 -7.58 4.31
CA PHE A 60 -4.92 -7.59 3.14
C PHE A 60 -6.37 -7.34 3.57
N SER A 61 -6.94 -6.20 3.18
CA SER A 61 -8.32 -5.87 3.53
C SER A 61 -9.32 -6.90 2.98
N LYS A 62 -10.47 -7.05 3.63
CA LYS A 62 -11.59 -7.78 3.04
C LYS A 62 -12.11 -6.98 1.84
N GLN A 63 -12.50 -7.67 0.77
CA GLN A 63 -12.96 -7.01 -0.45
C GLN A 63 -14.12 -6.05 -0.13
N GLN A 64 -14.10 -4.87 -0.76
CA GLN A 64 -15.15 -3.84 -0.67
C GLN A 64 -15.36 -3.22 0.73
N GLN A 65 -14.45 -3.45 1.69
CA GLN A 65 -14.50 -2.78 2.99
C GLN A 65 -13.38 -1.73 3.11
N ALA A 66 -13.78 -0.49 3.42
CA ALA A 66 -12.86 0.55 3.82
C ALA A 66 -12.17 0.16 5.15
N VAL A 67 -10.91 0.56 5.31
CA VAL A 67 -10.19 0.36 6.57
C VAL A 67 -10.79 1.27 7.63
N THR A 68 -11.56 0.68 8.53
CA THR A 68 -12.11 1.41 9.69
C THR A 68 -11.02 1.59 10.74
N GLN A 69 -11.22 2.53 11.67
CA GLN A 69 -10.34 2.70 12.84
C GLN A 69 -10.14 1.38 13.61
N LYS A 70 -11.20 0.57 13.78
CA LYS A 70 -11.12 -0.73 14.46
C LYS A 70 -10.26 -1.72 13.68
N THR A 71 -10.44 -1.77 12.35
CA THR A 71 -9.62 -2.63 11.48
C THR A 71 -8.17 -2.21 11.54
N TYR A 72 -7.89 -0.91 11.40
CA TYR A 72 -6.54 -0.37 11.46
C TYR A 72 -5.86 -0.68 12.80
N LEU A 73 -6.53 -0.41 13.92
CA LEU A 73 -5.98 -0.69 15.24
C LEU A 73 -5.63 -2.17 15.44
N ASN A 74 -6.54 -3.08 15.10
CA ASN A 74 -6.35 -4.50 15.39
C ASN A 74 -5.43 -5.18 14.38
N GLU A 75 -5.61 -4.90 13.09
CA GLU A 75 -4.90 -5.60 12.02
C GLU A 75 -3.59 -4.93 11.63
N CYS A 76 -3.57 -3.60 11.52
CA CYS A 76 -2.37 -2.88 11.09
C CYS A 76 -1.44 -2.60 12.29
N ILE A 77 -1.98 -2.02 13.37
CA ILE A 77 -1.16 -1.64 14.52
C ILE A 77 -0.80 -2.85 15.39
N LYS A 78 -1.78 -3.49 16.03
CA LYS A 78 -1.54 -4.55 17.02
C LYS A 78 -0.94 -5.81 16.40
N ALA A 79 -1.51 -6.30 15.32
CA ALA A 79 -1.08 -7.57 14.73
C ALA A 79 0.19 -7.47 13.87
N ARG A 80 0.61 -6.27 13.46
CA ARG A 80 1.71 -6.11 12.48
C ARG A 80 2.73 -5.05 12.87
N LEU A 81 2.34 -3.80 13.13
CA LEU A 81 3.29 -2.74 13.49
C LEU A 81 4.03 -3.07 14.79
N VAL A 82 3.32 -3.51 15.83
CA VAL A 82 3.94 -3.84 17.12
C VAL A 82 4.96 -4.98 16.98
N PRO A 83 4.60 -6.16 16.43
CA PRO A 83 5.59 -7.21 16.15
C PRO A 83 6.73 -6.77 15.24
N PHE A 84 6.47 -5.88 14.28
CA PHE A 84 7.49 -5.32 13.39
C PHE A 84 8.51 -4.47 14.16
N ILE A 85 8.06 -3.57 15.03
CA ILE A 85 8.92 -2.75 15.89
C ILE A 85 9.73 -3.64 16.83
N GLU A 86 9.10 -4.63 17.45
CA GLU A 86 9.78 -5.57 18.34
C GLU A 86 10.87 -6.36 17.61
N LYS A 87 10.56 -6.89 16.42
CA LYS A 87 11.48 -7.69 15.61
C LYS A 87 12.69 -6.92 15.10
N TYR A 88 12.48 -5.72 14.55
CA TYR A 88 13.54 -5.01 13.82
C TYR A 88 14.19 -3.88 14.63
N HIS A 89 13.51 -3.34 15.63
CA HIS A 89 14.00 -2.18 16.38
C HIS A 89 14.32 -2.50 17.84
N ASN A 90 14.10 -3.73 18.31
CA ASN A 90 14.41 -4.16 19.68
C ASN A 90 13.90 -3.16 20.74
N LYS A 91 12.69 -2.62 20.53
CA LYS A 91 12.05 -1.61 21.40
C LYS A 91 12.87 -0.30 21.58
N LYS A 92 13.81 -0.01 20.68
CA LYS A 92 14.43 1.32 20.60
C LYS A 92 13.36 2.38 20.36
N LYS A 93 13.67 3.64 20.71
CA LYS A 93 12.78 4.79 20.45
C LYS A 93 12.56 4.93 18.94
N VAL A 94 11.41 4.46 18.46
CA VAL A 94 10.96 4.61 17.08
C VAL A 94 10.01 5.80 17.00
N LEU A 95 10.13 6.60 15.93
CA LEU A 95 9.11 7.56 15.53
C LEU A 95 8.27 6.94 14.42
N PHE A 96 7.04 6.55 14.74
CA PHE A 96 6.07 6.07 13.77
C PHE A 96 5.46 7.24 12.99
N TRP A 97 5.48 7.18 11.66
CA TRP A 97 4.93 8.23 10.82
C TRP A 97 3.78 7.65 9.99
N PRO A 98 2.52 7.79 10.48
CA PRO A 98 1.35 7.36 9.74
C PRO A 98 0.97 8.31 8.62
N ASP A 99 0.18 7.84 7.65
CA ASP A 99 -0.46 8.74 6.70
C ASP A 99 -1.56 9.59 7.38
N LEU A 100 -2.17 10.53 6.64
CA LEU A 100 -3.22 11.41 7.14
C LEU A 100 -4.64 10.83 7.05
N ALA A 101 -4.80 9.52 6.84
CA ALA A 101 -6.10 8.88 6.85
C ALA A 101 -6.77 9.04 8.21
N ARG A 102 -8.09 9.33 8.18
CA ARG A 102 -8.88 9.56 9.40
C ARG A 102 -8.85 8.37 10.36
N SER A 103 -8.72 7.15 9.84
CA SER A 103 -8.58 5.92 10.63
C SER A 103 -7.33 5.92 11.50
N HIS A 104 -6.24 6.56 11.07
CA HIS A 104 -4.93 6.48 11.72
C HIS A 104 -4.82 7.40 12.93
N TYR A 105 -5.55 8.52 12.90
CA TYR A 105 -5.65 9.47 14.00
C TYR A 105 -6.95 9.32 14.81
N GLY A 106 -7.64 8.18 14.69
CA GLY A 106 -8.81 7.92 15.52
C GLY A 106 -8.42 7.76 17.00
N LEU A 107 -9.27 8.26 17.91
CA LEU A 107 -8.99 8.31 19.36
C LEU A 107 -8.36 7.02 19.94
N LYS A 108 -9.02 5.86 19.75
CA LYS A 108 -8.54 4.55 20.22
C LYS A 108 -7.19 4.11 19.65
N VAL A 109 -6.80 4.65 18.49
CA VAL A 109 -5.49 4.34 17.89
C VAL A 109 -4.43 5.17 18.59
N ILE A 110 -4.68 6.47 18.76
CA ILE A 110 -3.80 7.39 19.49
C ILE A 110 -3.60 6.90 20.93
N GLU A 111 -4.68 6.62 21.66
CA GLU A 111 -4.63 6.09 23.03
C GLU A 111 -3.76 4.82 23.11
N TYR A 112 -3.93 3.90 22.16
CA TYR A 112 -3.13 2.68 22.13
C TYR A 112 -1.65 2.94 21.84
N LEU A 113 -1.32 3.84 20.91
CA LEU A 113 0.07 4.20 20.61
C LEU A 113 0.75 4.84 21.84
N ASP A 114 0.06 5.74 22.53
CA ASP A 114 0.54 6.40 23.74
C ASP A 114 0.74 5.40 24.89
N GLU A 115 -0.25 4.54 25.17
CA GLU A 115 -0.18 3.49 26.18
C GLU A 115 0.99 2.51 25.95
N ASN A 116 1.33 2.25 24.68
CA ASN A 116 2.43 1.36 24.30
C ASN A 116 3.75 2.10 24.06
N SER A 117 3.82 3.40 24.41
CA SER A 117 5.02 4.24 24.26
C SER A 117 5.58 4.28 22.83
N ILE A 118 4.70 4.19 21.84
CA ILE A 118 5.05 4.31 20.43
C ILE A 118 4.90 5.77 20.03
N HIS A 119 6.02 6.51 20.01
CA HIS A 119 6.02 7.89 19.52
C HIS A 119 5.55 7.91 18.08
N PHE A 120 4.68 8.86 17.74
CA PHE A 120 4.20 9.03 16.38
C PHE A 120 4.17 10.50 15.96
N VAL A 121 4.16 10.76 14.65
CA VAL A 121 4.02 12.10 14.09
C VAL A 121 2.58 12.60 14.30
N PRO A 122 2.34 13.64 15.11
CA PRO A 122 1.00 14.16 15.34
C PRO A 122 0.38 14.71 14.05
N GLN A 123 -0.94 14.63 13.93
CA GLN A 123 -1.67 15.04 12.72
C GLN A 123 -1.34 16.48 12.29
N GLN A 124 -1.19 17.40 13.25
CA GLN A 124 -0.91 18.81 13.03
C GLN A 124 0.52 19.07 12.52
N LYS A 125 1.43 18.12 12.74
CA LYS A 125 2.84 18.18 12.29
C LYS A 125 3.10 17.29 11.07
N ASN A 126 2.09 16.58 10.58
CA ASN A 126 2.21 15.72 9.42
C ASN A 126 1.86 16.51 8.15
N PRO A 127 2.82 16.79 7.25
CA PRO A 127 2.57 17.61 6.08
C PRO A 127 1.55 16.96 5.14
N GLN A 128 0.50 17.71 4.79
CA GLN A 128 -0.50 17.28 3.82
C GLN A 128 0.07 17.20 2.40
N ASN A 129 -0.41 16.24 1.61
CA ASN A 129 -0.12 16.10 0.17
C ASN A 129 1.38 16.10 -0.16
N CYS A 130 2.20 15.46 0.69
CA CYS A 130 3.64 15.35 0.50
C CYS A 130 4.10 13.90 0.24
N PRO A 131 3.64 13.24 -0.85
CA PRO A 131 4.04 11.86 -1.14
C PRO A 131 5.54 11.73 -1.43
N GLN A 132 6.16 12.79 -1.97
CA GLN A 132 7.60 12.82 -2.27
C GLN A 132 8.48 12.62 -1.02
N ALA A 133 8.00 13.02 0.16
CA ALA A 133 8.71 12.82 1.43
C ALA A 133 8.48 11.43 2.04
N ARG A 134 7.78 10.52 1.33
CA ARG A 134 7.36 9.21 1.84
C ARG A 134 7.93 8.10 0.96
N PRO A 135 9.05 7.47 1.35
CA PRO A 135 9.71 6.35 0.67
C PRO A 135 8.79 5.21 0.26
N ILE A 136 7.73 5.00 1.05
CA ILE A 136 6.76 3.93 0.84
C ILE A 136 6.03 4.07 -0.51
N GLU A 137 5.89 5.29 -1.03
CA GLU A 137 5.31 5.54 -2.36
C GLU A 137 6.20 4.97 -3.48
N THR A 138 7.52 5.19 -3.38
CA THR A 138 8.50 4.61 -4.31
C THR A 138 8.52 3.09 -4.17
N LEU A 139 8.50 2.58 -2.94
CA LEU A 139 8.44 1.15 -2.67
C LEU A 139 7.22 0.50 -3.32
N TRP A 140 6.06 1.17 -3.24
CA TRP A 140 4.85 0.71 -3.88
C TRP A 140 4.98 0.57 -5.40
N SER A 141 5.61 1.54 -6.07
CA SER A 141 5.89 1.47 -7.50
C SER A 141 6.80 0.29 -7.86
N ILE A 142 7.87 0.06 -7.08
CA ILE A 142 8.77 -1.07 -7.29
C ILE A 142 8.04 -2.40 -7.08
N LEU A 143 7.28 -2.52 -5.98
CA LEU A 143 6.54 -3.73 -5.67
C LEU A 143 5.48 -4.05 -6.75
N GLU A 144 4.79 -3.02 -7.26
CA GLU A 144 3.85 -3.15 -8.38
C GLU A 144 4.54 -3.73 -9.63
N GLN A 145 5.68 -3.17 -10.03
CA GLN A 145 6.47 -3.70 -11.14
C GLN A 145 6.89 -5.16 -10.90
N MET A 146 7.34 -5.50 -9.70
CA MET A 146 7.73 -6.88 -9.35
C MET A 146 6.55 -7.85 -9.37
N VAL A 147 5.38 -7.44 -8.88
CA VAL A 147 4.16 -8.25 -8.85
C VAL A 147 3.73 -8.61 -10.27
N TYR A 148 3.69 -7.62 -11.15
CA TYR A 148 3.18 -7.72 -12.52
C TYR A 148 4.28 -7.99 -13.58
N ALA A 149 5.52 -8.21 -13.17
CA ALA A 149 6.64 -8.50 -14.06
C ALA A 149 6.32 -9.64 -15.05
N GLY A 150 6.72 -9.46 -16.31
CA GLY A 150 6.45 -10.42 -17.38
C GLY A 150 4.98 -10.52 -17.79
N GLY A 151 4.18 -9.47 -17.55
CA GLY A 151 2.75 -9.45 -17.88
C GLY A 151 1.92 -10.37 -16.98
N TRP A 152 2.41 -10.67 -15.77
CA TRP A 152 1.73 -11.58 -14.87
C TRP A 152 0.34 -11.05 -14.46
N GLN A 153 -0.64 -11.95 -14.44
CA GLN A 153 -2.01 -11.66 -14.00
C GLN A 153 -2.48 -12.71 -12.99
N ALA A 154 -3.21 -12.26 -11.98
CA ALA A 154 -3.77 -13.11 -10.94
C ALA A 154 -5.09 -13.72 -11.40
N LYS A 155 -5.20 -15.05 -11.30
CA LYS A 155 -6.48 -15.77 -11.55
C LYS A 155 -7.57 -15.42 -10.54
N ASN A 156 -7.18 -15.05 -9.32
CA ASN A 156 -8.07 -14.67 -8.23
C ASN A 156 -7.30 -13.91 -7.14
N ILE A 157 -8.04 -13.35 -6.18
CA ILE A 157 -7.48 -12.55 -5.08
C ILE A 157 -6.48 -13.34 -4.23
N ASN A 158 -6.71 -14.64 -4.00
CA ASN A 158 -5.78 -15.44 -3.21
C ASN A 158 -4.44 -15.64 -3.92
N ALA A 159 -4.46 -15.83 -5.25
CA ALA A 159 -3.24 -15.85 -6.06
C ALA A 159 -2.51 -14.51 -6.01
N LEU A 160 -3.24 -13.39 -6.07
CA LEU A 160 -2.67 -12.05 -5.92
C LEU A 160 -2.02 -11.84 -4.55
N LYS A 161 -2.70 -12.18 -3.45
CA LYS A 161 -2.16 -12.10 -2.08
C LYS A 161 -0.86 -12.89 -1.92
N ARG A 162 -0.84 -14.13 -2.44
CA ARG A 162 0.38 -14.98 -2.41
C ARG A 162 1.52 -14.35 -3.22
N ARG A 163 1.22 -13.81 -4.41
CA ARG A 163 2.22 -13.14 -5.26
C ARG A 163 2.79 -11.90 -4.57
N ILE A 164 1.94 -11.04 -4.02
CA ILE A 164 2.37 -9.83 -3.29
C ILE A 164 3.25 -10.22 -2.10
N SER A 165 2.81 -11.17 -1.28
CA SER A 165 3.59 -11.64 -0.12
C SER A 165 4.96 -12.20 -0.54
N LYS A 166 4.99 -12.98 -1.63
CA LYS A 166 6.23 -13.50 -2.21
C LYS A 166 7.16 -12.36 -2.67
N LYS A 167 6.63 -11.36 -3.37
CA LYS A 167 7.43 -10.23 -3.87
C LYS A 167 7.94 -9.30 -2.78
N ILE A 168 7.17 -9.11 -1.70
CA ILE A 168 7.66 -8.41 -0.50
C ILE A 168 8.86 -9.15 0.11
N ASN A 169 8.80 -10.48 0.20
CA ASN A 169 9.89 -11.28 0.76
C ASN A 169 11.13 -11.36 -0.15
N GLU A 170 10.96 -11.22 -1.46
CA GLU A 170 12.05 -11.19 -2.44
C GLU A 170 12.73 -9.81 -2.56
N LEU A 171 12.11 -8.76 -2.00
CA LEU A 171 12.62 -7.41 -2.12
C LEU A 171 13.89 -7.25 -1.29
N ASP A 172 14.98 -6.84 -1.94
CA ASP A 172 16.25 -6.59 -1.26
C ASP A 172 16.10 -5.37 -0.34
N ILE A 173 16.38 -5.57 0.96
CA ILE A 173 16.27 -4.51 1.96
C ILE A 173 17.14 -3.29 1.63
N LYS A 174 18.23 -3.46 0.85
CA LYS A 174 19.05 -2.35 0.36
C LYS A 174 18.25 -1.32 -0.41
N VAL A 175 17.25 -1.76 -1.18
CA VAL A 175 16.35 -0.87 -1.93
C VAL A 175 15.59 0.05 -0.96
N VAL A 176 15.08 -0.51 0.14
CA VAL A 176 14.40 0.28 1.18
C VAL A 176 15.39 1.22 1.86
N GLN A 177 16.58 0.74 2.20
CA GLN A 177 17.63 1.54 2.85
C GLN A 177 18.02 2.76 2.02
N THR A 178 18.20 2.60 0.71
CA THR A 178 18.47 3.71 -0.20
C THR A 178 17.34 4.74 -0.21
N MET A 179 16.08 4.33 -0.16
CA MET A 179 14.98 5.30 -0.12
C MET A 179 14.94 6.09 1.21
N PHE A 180 15.47 5.52 2.29
CA PHE A 180 15.56 6.18 3.59
C PHE A 180 16.82 7.05 3.74
N SER A 181 17.85 6.88 2.90
CA SER A 181 19.05 7.73 2.97
C SER A 181 18.84 9.14 2.42
N ASP A 182 17.77 9.33 1.64
CA ASP A 182 17.42 10.61 1.02
C ASP A 182 16.54 11.51 1.91
N ILE A 183 16.30 11.11 3.17
CA ILE A 183 15.42 11.74 4.17
C ILE A 183 16.18 12.08 5.44
#